data_AF-A0A438H9D7-F1
#
_entry.id   AF-A0A438H9D7-F1
#
_cell.length_a   1.000
_cell.length_b   1.000
_cell.length_c   1.000
_cell.angle_alpha   90.00
_cell.angle_beta   90.00
_cell.angle_gamma   90.00
#
_symmetry.space_group_name_H-M   'P 1'
#
loop_
_entity.id
_entity.type
_entity.pdbx_description
1 polymer ?
#
loop_
_entity_poly.entity_id
_entity_poly.type
_entity_poly.pdbx_seq_one_letter_code
_entity_poly.pdbx_strand_id
1 'polypeptide(L)'
;MSALEKNDTWELMSLPRRKSTVGCKWVFTVKYISNGTIEQYKVRLVVKGFTQIYGVDFQETFAPVAKLNTIRVLLSLATNLDWPLH
;
A
#
# COMPACT_ATOMS: atom_id res chain seq x y z
N MET A 1 -6.36 -5.91 -17.34
CA MET A 1 -7.59 -6.33 -16.63
C MET A 1 -7.41 -7.68 -15.93
N SER A 2 -6.82 -8.69 -16.60
CA SER A 2 -6.59 -10.03 -16.02
C SER A 2 -6.00 -10.09 -14.60
N ALA A 3 -5.04 -9.23 -14.22
CA ALA A 3 -4.48 -9.24 -12.87
C ALA A 3 -5.45 -8.75 -11.78
N LEU A 4 -6.30 -7.75 -12.10
CA LEU A 4 -7.30 -7.22 -11.18
C LEU A 4 -8.47 -8.20 -11.02
N GLU A 5 -8.89 -8.84 -12.11
CA GLU A 5 -9.90 -9.91 -12.11
C GLU A 5 -9.40 -11.14 -11.35
N LYS A 6 -8.14 -11.53 -11.52
CA LYS A 6 -7.54 -12.69 -10.84
C LYS A 6 -7.43 -12.53 -9.33
N ASN A 7 -7.20 -11.31 -8.86
CA ASN A 7 -7.01 -11.04 -7.44
C ASN A 7 -8.34 -10.89 -6.67
N ASP A 8 -9.47 -10.77 -7.36
CA ASP A 8 -10.81 -10.62 -6.75
C ASP A 8 -10.86 -9.59 -5.60
N THR A 9 -10.18 -8.46 -5.81
CA THR A 9 -9.96 -7.42 -4.79
C THR A 9 -10.84 -6.19 -4.99
N TRP A 10 -11.72 -6.19 -5.99
CA TRP A 10 -12.54 -5.05 -6.35
C TRP A 10 -13.85 -5.48 -7.00
N GLU A 11 -14.89 -4.67 -6.80
CA GLU A 11 -16.18 -4.81 -7.47
C GLU A 11 -16.56 -3.46 -8.09
N LEU A 12 -17.13 -3.48 -9.29
CA LEU A 12 -17.66 -2.28 -9.91
C LEU A 12 -19.00 -1.92 -9.25
N MET A 13 -19.05 -0.80 -8.54
CA MET A 13 -20.27 -0.33 -7.89
C MET A 13 -20.71 1.03 -8.44
N SER A 14 -22.03 1.26 -8.48
CA SER A 14 -22.57 2.60 -8.73
C SER A 14 -22.23 3.55 -7.57
N LEU A 15 -22.01 4.84 -7.88
CA LEU A 15 -21.70 5.83 -6.85
C LEU A 15 -22.87 5.95 -5.86
N PRO A 16 -22.67 5.73 -4.55
CA PRO A 16 -23.73 5.86 -3.57
C PRO A 16 -24.32 7.27 -3.55
N ARG A 17 -25.63 7.39 -3.27
CA ARG A 17 -26.30 8.69 -3.19
C ARG A 17 -25.61 9.58 -2.15
N ARG A 18 -25.37 10.85 -2.51
CA ARG A 18 -24.72 11.88 -1.66
C ARG A 18 -23.24 11.63 -1.34
N LYS A 19 -22.56 10.72 -2.06
CA LYS A 19 -21.10 10.57 -2.01
C LYS A 19 -20.46 11.22 -3.23
N SER A 20 -19.27 11.78 -3.04
CA SER A 20 -18.42 12.29 -4.12
C SER A 20 -17.37 11.25 -4.51
N THR A 21 -17.00 11.21 -5.78
CA THR A 21 -15.90 10.36 -6.24
C THR A 21 -14.57 10.89 -5.71
N VAL A 22 -13.68 9.97 -5.33
CA VAL A 22 -12.30 10.31 -5.02
C VAL A 22 -11.51 10.36 -6.33
N GLY A 23 -10.84 11.48 -6.59
CA GLY A 23 -10.01 11.60 -7.78
C GLY A 23 -8.88 10.57 -7.80
N CYS A 24 -8.43 10.17 -8.99
CA CYS A 24 -7.26 9.31 -9.17
C CYS A 24 -6.28 9.90 -10.19
N LYS A 25 -5.05 9.37 -10.23
CA LYS A 25 -4.03 9.73 -11.19
C LYS A 25 -3.16 8.52 -11.53
N TRP A 26 -2.72 8.45 -12.79
CA TRP A 26 -1.70 7.51 -13.21
C TRP A 26 -0.30 7.97 -12.78
N VAL A 27 0.43 7.08 -12.13
CA VAL A 27 1.84 7.25 -11.76
C VAL A 27 2.67 6.29 -12.62
N PHE A 28 3.60 6.86 -13.36
CA PHE A 28 4.54 6.14 -14.20
C PHE A 28 5.91 6.14 -13.52
N THR A 29 6.57 4.99 -13.46
CA THR A 29 7.88 4.85 -12.83
C THR A 29 8.71 3.85 -13.63
N VAL A 30 9.95 4.21 -13.96
CA VAL A 30 10.91 3.29 -14.56
C VAL A 30 11.74 2.68 -13.44
N LYS A 31 11.74 1.35 -13.31
CA LYS A 31 12.62 0.61 -12.40
C LYS A 31 13.90 0.26 -13.15
N TYR A 32 15.03 0.64 -12.58
CA TYR A 32 16.36 0.34 -13.12
C TYR A 32 17.02 -0.76 -12.28
N ILE A 33 17.88 -1.55 -12.92
CA ILE A 33 18.79 -2.50 -12.28
C ILE A 33 20.02 -1.72 -11.77
N SER A 34 20.81 -2.31 -10.87
CA SER A 34 22.02 -1.68 -10.30
C SER A 34 23.05 -1.21 -11.34
N ASN A 35 23.07 -1.81 -12.52
CA ASN A 35 23.93 -1.41 -13.65
C ASN A 35 23.33 -0.28 -14.51
N GLY A 36 22.16 0.27 -14.14
CA GLY A 36 21.51 1.37 -14.84
C GLY A 36 20.65 0.97 -16.05
N THR A 37 20.54 -0.32 -16.38
CA THR A 37 19.60 -0.76 -17.43
C THR A 37 18.17 -0.81 -16.90
N ILE A 38 17.20 -0.69 -17.81
CA ILE A 38 15.78 -0.70 -17.45
C ILE A 38 15.36 -2.12 -17.11
N GLU A 39 14.91 -2.32 -15.87
CA GLU A 39 14.32 -3.58 -15.40
C GLU A 39 12.85 -3.66 -15.82
N GLN A 40 12.10 -2.59 -15.58
CA GLN A 40 10.65 -2.60 -15.74
C GLN A 40 10.03 -1.20 -15.83
N TYR A 41 9.11 -1.02 -16.76
CA TYR A 41 8.18 0.12 -16.74
C TYR A 41 7.00 -0.22 -15.83
N LYS A 42 6.84 0.51 -14.73
CA LYS A 42 5.75 0.36 -13.77
C LYS A 42 4.72 1.45 -13.98
N VAL A 43 3.45 1.04 -14.02
CA VAL A 43 2.31 1.94 -14.09
C VAL A 43 1.37 1.61 -12.94
N ARG A 44 0.96 2.62 -12.17
CA ARG A 44 0.04 2.49 -11.04
C ARG A 44 -1.08 3.50 -11.16
N LEU A 45 -2.32 3.06 -10.98
CA LEU A 45 -3.43 3.98 -10.74
C LEU A 45 -3.49 4.24 -9.24
N VAL A 46 -3.32 5.51 -8.84
CA VAL A 46 -3.26 5.90 -7.42
C VAL A 46 -4.41 6.85 -7.14
N VAL A 47 -5.15 6.56 -6.08
CA VAL A 47 -6.22 7.42 -5.57
C VAL A 47 -5.59 8.65 -4.89
N LYS A 48 -6.21 9.82 -5.03
CA LYS A 48 -5.84 11.04 -4.32
C LYS A 48 -6.28 10.94 -2.85
N GLY A 49 -5.66 10.05 -2.09
CA GLY A 49 -6.05 9.73 -0.71
C GLY A 49 -6.09 10.94 0.23
N PHE A 50 -5.34 12.01 -0.05
CA PHE A 50 -5.39 13.26 0.71
C PHE A 50 -6.74 13.99 0.62
N THR A 51 -7.61 13.63 -0.32
CA THR A 51 -8.98 14.15 -0.40
C THR A 51 -9.98 13.28 0.36
N GLN A 52 -9.55 12.18 0.98
CA GLN A 52 -10.42 11.30 1.75
C GLN A 52 -10.54 11.79 3.19
N ILE A 53 -11.72 11.62 3.77
CA ILE A 53 -12.02 11.99 5.15
C ILE A 53 -12.18 10.72 6.00
N TYR A 54 -11.42 10.63 7.08
CA TYR A 54 -11.53 9.54 8.06
C TYR A 54 -12.95 9.47 8.64
N GLY A 55 -13.51 8.27 8.74
CA GLY A 55 -14.88 8.04 9.22
C GLY A 55 -15.98 8.31 8.18
N VAL A 56 -15.64 8.90 7.04
CA VAL A 56 -16.57 9.14 5.93
C VAL A 56 -16.22 8.25 4.73
N ASP A 57 -14.97 8.27 4.31
CA ASP A 57 -14.50 7.57 3.09
C ASP A 57 -13.71 6.30 3.42
N PHE A 58 -13.10 6.24 4.60
CA PHE A 58 -12.40 5.06 5.11
C PHE A 58 -12.46 4.99 6.63
N GLN A 59 -12.43 3.78 7.19
CA GLN A 59 -12.47 3.54 8.63
C GLN A 59 -11.14 3.05 9.20
N GLU A 60 -10.26 2.46 8.37
CA GLU A 60 -8.97 1.94 8.80
C GLU A 60 -7.88 2.28 7.78
N THR A 61 -6.69 2.64 8.28
CA THR A 61 -5.50 2.86 7.45
C THR A 61 -4.64 1.59 7.50
N PHE A 62 -4.93 0.61 6.66
CA PHE A 62 -4.08 -0.57 6.54
C PHE A 62 -2.84 -0.26 5.71
N ALA A 63 -1.87 0.39 6.33
CA ALA A 63 -0.49 0.35 5.87
C ALA A 63 0.28 -0.48 6.91
N PRO A 64 0.71 -1.73 6.60
CA PRO A 64 1.57 -2.50 7.48
C PRO A 64 2.97 -1.88 7.46
N VAL A 65 3.13 -0.76 8.16
CA VAL A 65 4.42 -0.08 8.31
C VAL A 65 5.04 -0.56 9.61
N ALA A 66 6.05 -1.41 9.48
CA ALA A 66 6.86 -1.79 10.63
C ALA A 66 7.56 -0.54 11.17
N LYS A 67 7.20 -0.15 12.41
CA LYS A 67 7.86 0.97 13.08
C LYS A 67 9.19 0.48 13.65
N LEU A 68 10.27 1.25 13.42
CA LEU A 68 11.60 0.92 13.95
C LEU A 68 11.60 0.73 15.46
N ASN A 69 10.77 1.49 16.20
CA ASN A 69 10.65 1.33 17.66
C ASN A 69 10.09 -0.05 18.02
N THR A 70 9.06 -0.52 17.31
CA THR A 70 8.49 -1.86 17.50
C THR A 70 9.52 -2.95 17.18
N ILE A 71 10.27 -2.78 16.09
CA ILE A 71 11.35 -3.72 15.72
C ILE A 71 12.43 -3.76 16.81
N ARG A 72 12.85 -2.61 17.34
CA ARG A 72 13.85 -2.54 18.43
C ARG A 72 13.36 -3.24 19.70
N VAL A 73 12.10 -3.06 20.08
CA VAL A 73 11.51 -3.77 21.23
C VAL A 73 11.50 -5.28 20.99
N LEU A 74 11.11 -5.73 19.80
CA LEU A 74 11.12 -7.15 19.45
C LEU A 74 12.54 -7.75 19.50
N LEU A 75 13.53 -7.05 18.96
CA LEU A 75 14.93 -7.48 19.03
C LEU A 75 15.44 -7.53 20.49
N SER A 76 15.13 -6.50 21.28
CA SER A 76 15.47 -6.48 22.71
C SER A 76 14.86 -7.67 23.44
N LEU A 77 13.58 -7.98 23.19
CA LEU A 77 12.92 -9.13 23.79
C LEU A 77 13.58 -10.45 23.37
N ALA A 78 13.86 -10.61 22.07
CA ALA A 78 14.54 -11.79 21.55
C ALA A 78 15.90 -12.00 22.23
N THR A 79 16.69 -10.93 22.41
CA THR A 79 17.98 -11.03 23.11
C THR A 79 17.86 -11.32 24.61
N ASN A 80 16.83 -10.80 25.29
CA ASN A 80 16.64 -11.05 26.73
C ASN A 80 16.04 -12.43 27.02
N LEU A 81 15.36 -13.03 26.04
CA LEU A 81 14.72 -14.33 26.16
C LEU A 81 15.51 -15.44 25.46
N ASP A 82 16.75 -15.15 25.04
CA ASP A 82 17.64 -16.06 24.30
C ASP A 82 16.97 -16.72 23.07
N TRP A 83 16.12 -15.94 22.38
CA TRP A 83 15.50 -16.41 21.15
C TRP A 83 16.48 -16.34 19.97
N PRO A 84 16.44 -17.33 19.06
CA PRO A 84 17.31 -17.33 17.89
C PRO A 84 16.99 -16.16 16.97
N LEU A 85 18.03 -15.39 16.62
CA LEU A 85 18.01 -14.37 15.58
C LEU A 85 18.76 -14.94 14.37
N HIS A 86 18.06 -15.11 13.24
CA HIS A 86 18.59 -15.63 11.98
C HIS A 86 18.71 -14.54 10.92
#